data_AF-A0A3N7HT71-F1
#
_entry.id   AF-A0A3N7HT71-F1
#
_cell.length_a   1.000
_cell.length_b   1.000
_cell.length_c   1.000
_cell.angle_alpha   90.00
_cell.angle_beta   90.00
_cell.angle_gamma   90.00
#
_symmetry.space_group_name_H-M   'P 1'
#
loop_
_entity.id
_entity.type
_entity.pdbx_description
1 polymer ?
#
loop_
_entity_poly.entity_id
_entity_poly.type
_entity_poly.pdbx_seq_one_letter_code
_entity_poly.pdbx_strand_id
1 'polypeptide(L)'
;MATYAGDFFPSEYKQFAFKEGDLLVSKRSDGKFSVNKILKVDRFDFKKGSAINIQGRSFVATEDDYLLIVSAAYGDAEFNSFEEARAAAKTGKWTVKLSHAPNRTPGAAEGQVLVGHAPVTEPELVGYKRWRAAFEKGEAGVF
;
A
#
# COMPACT_ATOMS: atom_id res chain seq x y z
N MET A 1 18.51 -26.74 9.08
CA MET A 1 17.89 -26.13 7.89
C MET A 1 18.69 -24.88 7.55
N ALA A 2 19.20 -24.76 6.33
CA ALA A 2 19.96 -23.59 5.91
C ALA A 2 18.95 -22.45 5.63
N THR A 3 19.00 -21.39 6.44
CA THR A 3 18.35 -20.11 6.14
C THR A 3 19.14 -19.47 5.00
N TYR A 4 18.55 -19.37 3.81
CA TYR A 4 19.17 -18.63 2.70
C TYR A 4 18.96 -17.16 2.98
N ALA A 5 20.03 -16.37 2.97
CA ALA A 5 19.96 -14.91 3.14
C ALA A 5 18.88 -14.31 2.22
N GLY A 6 17.88 -13.67 2.81
CA GLY A 6 16.71 -13.13 2.12
C GLY A 6 15.44 -13.99 2.25
N ASP A 7 15.32 -14.88 3.24
CA ASP A 7 14.12 -15.70 3.47
C ASP A 7 13.25 -15.23 4.66
N PHE A 8 13.56 -14.07 5.27
CA PHE A 8 12.81 -13.57 6.41
C PHE A 8 11.39 -13.12 6.05
N PHE A 9 11.24 -12.38 4.94
CA PHE A 9 9.95 -11.96 4.41
C PHE A 9 9.49 -12.88 3.28
N PRO A 10 8.19 -13.26 3.25
CA PRO A 10 7.63 -14.00 2.12
C PRO A 10 7.90 -13.34 0.77
N SER A 11 8.13 -14.14 -0.27
CA SER A 11 8.45 -13.63 -1.61
C SER A 11 7.38 -12.69 -2.18
N GLU A 12 6.12 -12.91 -1.84
CA GLU A 12 5.01 -12.03 -2.22
C GLU A 12 5.18 -10.60 -1.70
N TYR A 13 5.89 -10.37 -0.58
CA TYR A 13 6.15 -9.04 0.00
C TYR A 13 7.18 -8.25 -0.81
N LYS A 14 7.83 -8.90 -1.77
CA LYS A 14 8.94 -8.36 -2.57
C LYS A 14 8.51 -8.00 -3.99
N GLN A 15 7.24 -8.26 -4.32
CA GLN A 15 6.68 -8.04 -5.64
C GLN A 15 5.37 -7.26 -5.52
N PHE A 16 5.15 -6.32 -6.43
CA PHE A 16 3.91 -5.57 -6.49
C PHE A 16 3.51 -5.33 -7.94
N ALA A 17 2.25 -5.60 -8.27
CA ALA A 17 1.77 -5.58 -9.65
C ALA A 17 1.43 -4.17 -10.18
N PHE A 18 1.36 -3.18 -9.28
CA PHE A 18 0.98 -1.81 -9.58
C PHE A 18 2.15 -0.85 -9.34
N LYS A 19 2.05 0.36 -9.88
CA LYS A 19 3.06 1.42 -9.72
C LYS A 19 2.43 2.71 -9.20
N GLU A 20 3.28 3.63 -8.77
CA GLU A 20 2.87 4.96 -8.29
C GLU A 20 2.02 5.67 -9.34
N GLY A 21 0.90 6.25 -8.89
CA GLY A 21 -0.08 6.93 -9.73
C GLY A 21 -1.15 6.00 -10.33
N ASP A 22 -1.02 4.68 -10.23
CA ASP A 22 -2.06 3.78 -10.71
C ASP A 22 -3.37 3.99 -9.93
N LEU A 23 -4.46 4.06 -10.69
CA LEU A 23 -5.83 4.18 -10.19
C LEU A 23 -6.48 2.81 -10.22
N LEU A 24 -6.99 2.39 -9.08
CA LEU A 24 -7.53 1.06 -8.85
C LEU A 24 -9.00 1.17 -8.44
N VAL A 25 -9.79 0.16 -8.76
CA VAL A 25 -11.15 0.01 -8.26
C VAL A 25 -11.23 -1.27 -7.43
N SER A 26 -11.82 -1.15 -6.25
CA SER A 26 -12.13 -2.30 -5.38
C SER A 26 -13.63 -2.39 -5.12
N LYS A 27 -14.11 -3.61 -4.90
CA LYS A 27 -15.49 -3.88 -4.47
C LYS A 27 -15.51 -4.19 -2.98
N ARG A 28 -16.38 -3.54 -2.22
CA ARG A 28 -16.57 -3.78 -0.78
C ARG A 28 -17.62 -4.87 -0.53
N SER A 29 -17.66 -5.34 0.71
CA SER A 29 -18.62 -6.35 1.16
C SER A 29 -20.09 -5.92 1.04
N ASP A 30 -20.36 -4.61 1.08
CA ASP A 30 -21.70 -4.03 0.86
C ASP A 30 -22.08 -3.94 -0.63
N GLY A 31 -21.22 -4.41 -1.53
CA GLY A 31 -21.44 -4.43 -2.98
C GLY A 31 -21.04 -3.13 -3.69
N LYS A 32 -20.69 -2.07 -2.95
CA LYS A 32 -20.27 -0.79 -3.53
C LYS A 32 -18.82 -0.82 -3.99
N PHE A 33 -18.50 0.09 -4.91
CA PHE A 33 -17.17 0.25 -5.47
C PHE A 33 -16.53 1.53 -4.93
N SER A 34 -15.21 1.48 -4.77
CA SER A 34 -14.38 2.63 -4.40
C SER A 34 -13.21 2.78 -5.36
N VAL A 35 -12.77 4.01 -5.57
CA VAL A 35 -11.53 4.33 -6.30
C VAL A 35 -10.40 4.44 -5.29
N ASN A 36 -9.25 3.85 -5.60
CA ASN A 36 -8.04 3.92 -4.80
C ASN A 36 -6.88 4.37 -5.69
N LYS A 37 -5.82 4.91 -5.09
CA LYS A 37 -4.63 5.35 -5.82
C LYS A 37 -3.37 4.90 -5.11
N ILE A 38 -2.43 4.33 -5.87
CA ILE A 38 -1.08 4.03 -5.36
C ILE A 38 -0.29 5.33 -5.30
N LEU A 39 0.20 5.68 -4.12
CA LEU A 39 0.94 6.92 -3.88
C LEU A 39 2.45 6.70 -3.88
N LYS A 40 2.91 5.62 -3.23
CA LYS A 40 4.32 5.26 -3.15
C LYS A 40 4.49 3.75 -3.10
N VAL A 41 5.54 3.24 -3.74
CA VAL A 41 5.99 1.84 -3.57
C VAL A 41 7.47 1.90 -3.22
N ASP A 42 7.77 1.67 -1.95
CA ASP A 42 9.14 1.77 -1.44
C ASP A 42 9.71 0.40 -1.08
N ARG A 43 10.98 0.21 -1.41
CA ARG A 43 11.80 -0.88 -0.87
C ARG A 43 12.39 -0.45 0.46
N PHE A 44 12.28 -1.32 1.45
CA PHE A 44 12.92 -1.17 2.75
C PHE A 44 13.81 -2.37 3.01
N ASP A 45 15.11 -2.12 3.11
CA ASP A 45 16.10 -3.13 3.47
C ASP A 45 16.22 -3.22 5.00
N PHE A 46 16.14 -4.43 5.52
CA PHE A 46 16.24 -4.79 6.93
C PHE A 46 17.52 -5.57 7.16
N LYS A 47 18.28 -5.14 8.16
CA LYS A 47 19.46 -5.88 8.63
C LYS A 47 19.06 -6.91 9.66
N LYS A 48 19.82 -8.01 9.73
CA LYS A 48 19.68 -8.99 10.82
C LYS A 48 19.66 -8.28 12.17
N GLY A 49 18.67 -8.60 13.00
CA GLY A 49 18.45 -8.02 14.32
C GLY A 49 17.62 -6.72 14.34
N SER A 50 17.30 -6.13 13.18
CA SER A 50 16.36 -5.01 13.11
C SER A 50 14.92 -5.46 13.34
N ALA A 51 14.08 -4.58 13.89
CA ALA A 51 12.68 -4.88 14.19
C ALA A 51 11.73 -4.08 13.30
N ILE A 52 10.61 -4.69 12.93
CA ILE A 52 9.50 -4.05 12.22
C ILE A 52 8.18 -4.32 12.94
N ASN A 53 7.32 -3.31 13.04
CA ASN A 53 5.95 -3.48 13.51
C ASN A 53 5.02 -3.76 12.31
N ILE A 54 4.38 -4.93 12.32
CA ILE A 54 3.36 -5.33 11.35
C ILE A 54 2.09 -5.69 12.12
N GLN A 55 0.98 -5.02 11.83
CA GLN A 55 -0.32 -5.23 12.48
C GLN A 55 -0.25 -5.21 14.02
N GLY A 56 0.54 -4.30 14.59
CA GLY A 56 0.71 -4.15 16.03
C GLY A 56 1.64 -5.19 16.68
N ARG A 57 2.24 -6.09 15.90
CA ARG A 57 3.20 -7.09 16.37
C ARG A 57 4.60 -6.74 15.89
N SER A 58 5.58 -6.84 16.80
CA SER A 58 6.98 -6.63 16.47
C SER A 58 7.61 -7.92 15.96
N PHE A 59 8.28 -7.84 14.82
CA PHE A 59 9.04 -8.94 14.21
C PHE A 59 10.50 -8.54 14.10
N VAL A 60 11.41 -9.41 14.55
CA VAL A 60 12.86 -9.18 14.48
C VAL A 60 13.44 -9.98 13.32
N ALA A 61 14.12 -9.31 12.40
CA ALA A 61 14.75 -9.93 11.24
C ALA A 61 15.83 -10.93 11.65
N THR A 62 15.70 -12.18 11.23
CA THR A 62 16.67 -13.25 11.51
C THR A 62 17.92 -13.17 10.62
N GLU A 63 17.84 -12.39 9.56
CA GLU A 63 18.79 -12.26 8.46
C GLU A 63 18.58 -10.92 7.74
N ASP A 64 19.52 -10.57 6.86
CA ASP A 64 19.35 -9.42 5.97
C ASP A 64 18.29 -9.75 4.92
N ASP A 65 17.29 -8.89 4.79
CA ASP A 65 16.22 -9.06 3.81
C ASP A 65 15.58 -7.72 3.46
N TYR A 66 14.56 -7.69 2.59
CA TYR A 66 13.77 -6.51 2.30
C TYR A 66 12.29 -6.84 2.11
N LEU A 67 11.44 -5.82 2.27
CA LEU A 67 10.07 -5.86 1.77
C LEU A 67 9.75 -4.59 0.99
N LEU A 68 8.71 -4.67 0.17
CA LEU A 68 8.04 -3.52 -0.40
C LEU A 68 6.91 -3.07 0.52
N ILE A 69 6.86 -1.78 0.83
CA ILE A 69 5.73 -1.15 1.51
C ILE A 69 5.02 -0.22 0.53
N VAL A 70 3.71 -0.41 0.43
CA VAL A 70 2.86 0.32 -0.49
C VAL A 70 2.05 1.34 0.28
N SER A 71 2.20 2.60 -0.07
CA SER A 71 1.34 3.69 0.39
C SER A 71 0.22 3.90 -0.62
N ALA A 72 -1.03 3.81 -0.18
CA ALA A 72 -2.20 4.06 -1.02
C ALA A 72 -3.19 5.04 -0.38
N ALA A 73 -3.91 5.79 -1.21
CA ALA A 73 -5.12 6.51 -0.83
C ALA A 73 -6.34 5.66 -1.16
N TYR A 74 -7.32 5.63 -0.27
CA TYR A 74 -8.55 4.87 -0.43
C TYR A 74 -9.76 5.78 -0.45
N GLY A 75 -10.60 5.58 -1.48
CA GLY A 75 -11.82 6.34 -1.68
C GLY A 75 -12.96 5.83 -0.82
N ASP A 76 -14.01 6.65 -0.71
CA ASP A 76 -15.25 6.20 -0.12
C ASP A 76 -15.98 5.21 -1.03
N ALA A 77 -16.87 4.43 -0.42
CA ALA A 77 -17.70 3.44 -1.08
C ALA A 77 -18.93 4.12 -1.68
N GLU A 78 -18.73 4.91 -2.73
CA GLU A 78 -19.78 5.80 -3.26
C GLU A 78 -20.41 5.32 -4.56
N PHE A 79 -19.79 4.35 -5.26
CA PHE A 79 -20.25 3.92 -6.59
C PHE A 79 -21.02 2.60 -6.55
N ASN A 80 -22.08 2.50 -7.36
CA ASN A 80 -22.95 1.32 -7.40
C ASN A 80 -22.52 0.31 -8.47
N SER A 81 -21.59 0.70 -9.35
CA SER A 81 -21.07 -0.17 -10.40
C SER A 81 -19.59 0.06 -10.65
N PHE A 82 -18.93 -0.95 -11.22
CA PHE A 82 -17.54 -0.86 -11.63
C PHE A 82 -17.32 0.25 -12.68
N GLU A 83 -18.21 0.38 -13.67
CA GLU A 83 -18.07 1.38 -14.73
C GLU A 83 -18.23 2.81 -14.21
N GLU A 84 -19.09 3.03 -13.22
CA GLU A 84 -19.22 4.32 -12.55
C GLU A 84 -17.93 4.71 -11.81
N ALA A 85 -17.37 3.79 -11.01
CA ALA A 85 -16.09 4.01 -10.32
C ALA A 85 -14.93 4.23 -11.30
N ARG A 86 -14.91 3.48 -12.40
CA ARG A 86 -13.92 3.65 -13.47
C ARG A 86 -14.02 5.01 -14.15
N ALA A 87 -15.23 5.49 -14.42
CA ALA A 87 -15.44 6.82 -14.99
C ALA A 87 -15.03 7.93 -14.02
N ALA A 88 -15.35 7.78 -12.73
CA ALA A 88 -14.93 8.66 -11.66
C ALA A 88 -13.40 8.75 -11.54
N ALA A 89 -12.71 7.59 -11.55
CA ALA A 89 -11.25 7.52 -11.53
C ALA A 89 -10.62 8.31 -12.69
N LYS A 90 -11.11 8.11 -13.92
CA LYS A 90 -10.60 8.79 -15.12
C LYS A 90 -10.82 10.31 -15.10
N THR A 91 -11.87 10.78 -14.45
CA THR A 91 -12.19 12.21 -14.35
C THR A 91 -11.63 12.87 -13.09
N GLY A 92 -10.99 12.10 -12.20
CA GLY A 92 -10.48 12.58 -10.93
C GLY A 92 -11.58 12.97 -9.92
N LYS A 93 -12.81 12.49 -10.11
CA LYS A 93 -13.98 12.85 -9.29
C LYS A 93 -14.35 11.71 -8.35
N TRP A 94 -13.64 11.61 -7.23
CA TRP A 94 -13.92 10.63 -6.19
C TRP A 94 -13.57 11.18 -4.82
N THR A 95 -14.30 10.74 -3.80
CA THR A 95 -14.11 11.19 -2.42
C THR A 95 -13.02 10.38 -1.74
N VAL A 96 -11.91 11.01 -1.35
CA VAL A 96 -10.85 10.36 -0.58
C VAL A 96 -11.31 10.19 0.88
N LYS A 97 -11.38 8.95 1.36
CA LYS A 97 -11.73 8.62 2.75
C LYS A 97 -10.51 8.47 3.64
N LEU A 98 -9.46 7.85 3.11
CA LEU A 98 -8.17 7.67 3.78
C LEU A 98 -7.08 8.14 2.84
N SER A 99 -6.40 9.24 3.20
CA SER A 99 -5.38 9.86 2.35
C SER A 99 -4.08 9.07 2.31
N HIS A 100 -3.83 8.19 3.28
CA HIS A 100 -2.64 7.34 3.33
C HIS A 100 -2.89 6.12 4.21
N ALA A 101 -2.62 4.94 3.67
CA ALA A 101 -2.47 3.69 4.44
C ALA A 101 -1.21 2.94 3.95
N PRO A 102 -0.26 2.61 4.85
CA PRO A 102 0.91 1.80 4.54
C PRO A 102 0.57 0.30 4.64
N ASN A 103 0.64 -0.42 3.53
CA ASN A 103 0.31 -1.84 3.46
C ASN A 103 1.50 -2.66 2.95
N ARG A 104 1.54 -3.94 3.35
CA ARG A 104 2.31 -4.96 2.63
C ARG A 104 1.70 -5.20 1.25
N THR A 105 2.50 -5.66 0.30
CA THR A 105 2.08 -5.81 -1.10
C THR A 105 0.84 -6.67 -1.32
N PRO A 106 0.59 -7.81 -0.62
CA PRO A 106 -0.62 -8.59 -0.90
C PRO A 106 -1.87 -7.85 -0.47
N GLY A 107 -1.85 -7.23 0.72
CA GLY A 107 -2.99 -6.45 1.24
C GLY A 107 -3.26 -5.19 0.41
N ALA A 108 -2.23 -4.58 -0.17
CA ALA A 108 -2.39 -3.45 -1.08
C ALA A 108 -2.99 -3.85 -2.45
N ALA A 109 -2.80 -5.10 -2.88
CA ALA A 109 -3.28 -5.59 -4.17
C ALA A 109 -4.64 -6.31 -4.10
N GLU A 110 -5.02 -6.81 -2.93
CA GLU A 110 -6.20 -7.65 -2.76
C GLU A 110 -7.49 -6.95 -3.24
N GLY A 111 -8.22 -7.64 -4.14
CA GLY A 111 -9.50 -7.16 -4.68
C GLY A 111 -9.42 -5.91 -5.55
N GLN A 112 -8.22 -5.47 -5.95
CA GLN A 112 -8.01 -4.28 -6.77
C GLN A 112 -7.98 -4.61 -8.27
N VAL A 113 -8.59 -3.74 -9.07
CA VAL A 113 -8.54 -3.79 -10.55
C VAL A 113 -7.99 -2.47 -11.09
N LEU A 114 -6.96 -2.53 -11.92
CA LEU A 114 -6.38 -1.35 -12.56
C LEU A 114 -7.36 -0.74 -13.57
N VAL A 115 -7.65 0.56 -13.41
CA VAL A 115 -8.60 1.28 -14.27
C VAL A 115 -8.02 2.51 -14.97
N GLY A 116 -6.86 2.98 -14.53
CA GLY A 116 -6.20 4.16 -15.11
C GLY A 116 -4.94 4.55 -14.35
N HIS A 117 -4.44 5.74 -14.65
CA HIS A 117 -3.25 6.29 -14.03
C HIS A 117 -3.39 7.81 -13.94
N ALA A 118 -2.95 8.38 -12.82
CA ALA A 118 -2.85 9.81 -12.61
C ALA A 118 -1.58 10.11 -11.80
N PRO A 119 -0.74 11.09 -12.20
CA PRO A 119 0.48 11.43 -11.47
C PRO A 119 0.20 11.69 -9.99
N VAL A 120 1.10 11.22 -9.13
CA VAL A 120 1.07 11.53 -7.69
C VAL A 120 1.57 12.95 -7.50
N THR A 121 0.87 13.72 -6.69
CA THR A 121 1.19 15.11 -6.38
C THR A 121 1.78 15.23 -4.98
N GLU A 122 2.59 16.28 -4.76
CA GLU A 122 3.19 16.54 -3.46
C GLU A 122 2.19 16.64 -2.28
N PRO A 123 1.00 17.27 -2.44
CA PRO A 123 -0.02 17.27 -1.40
C PRO A 123 -0.54 15.88 -1.01
N GLU A 124 -0.62 14.95 -1.96
CA GLU A 124 -1.06 13.57 -1.69
C GLU A 124 -0.04 12.79 -0.83
N LEU A 125 1.23 13.19 -0.88
CA LEU A 125 2.32 12.53 -0.14
C LEU A 125 2.47 13.02 1.32
N VAL A 126 1.67 13.98 1.78
CA VAL A 126 1.78 14.52 3.15
C VAL A 126 1.61 13.41 4.20
N GLY A 127 0.61 12.53 4.04
CA GLY A 127 0.37 11.42 4.96
C GLY A 127 1.52 10.41 4.95
N TYR A 128 1.99 10.04 3.76
CA TYR A 128 3.13 9.16 3.57
C TYR A 128 4.41 9.69 4.22
N LYS A 129 4.74 10.98 4.02
CA LYS A 129 5.96 11.58 4.59
C LYS A 129 5.95 11.57 6.12
N ARG A 130 4.78 11.83 6.73
CA ARG A 130 4.60 11.75 8.19
C ARG A 130 4.79 10.31 8.68
N TRP A 131 4.17 9.34 8.01
CA TRP A 131 4.35 7.93 8.35
C TRP A 131 5.81 7.49 8.19
N ARG A 132 6.46 7.83 7.08
CA ARG A 132 7.86 7.45 6.79
C ARG A 132 8.80 7.90 7.91
N ALA A 133 8.67 9.15 8.35
CA ALA A 133 9.49 9.71 9.42
C ALA A 133 9.26 9.00 10.78
N ALA A 134 8.03 8.56 11.07
CA ALA A 134 7.73 7.78 12.27
C ALA A 134 8.18 6.32 12.14
N PHE A 135 8.05 5.74 10.95
CA PHE A 135 8.46 4.37 10.65
C PHE A 135 9.98 4.18 10.80
N GLU A 136 10.78 5.12 10.31
CA GLU A 136 12.24 5.10 10.45
C GLU A 136 12.71 5.22 11.90
N LYS A 137 11.86 5.75 12.80
CA LYS A 137 12.10 5.80 14.25
C LYS A 137 11.58 4.57 14.98
N GLY A 138 10.92 3.64 14.29
CA GLY A 138 10.24 2.49 14.90
C GLY A 138 8.94 2.84 15.62
N GLU A 139 8.39 4.04 15.41
CA GLU A 139 7.18 4.55 16.07
C GLU A 139 5.90 4.22 15.29
N ALA A 140 6.02 3.84 14.02
CA ALA A 140 4.91 3.43 13.17
C ALA A 140 5.11 2.04 12.59
N GLY A 141 4.00 1.36 12.29
CA GLY A 141 3.99 0.03 11.67
C GLY A 141 3.39 0.02 10.27
N VAL A 142 3.23 -1.19 9.76
CA VAL A 142 2.59 -1.50 8.47
C VAL A 142 1.37 -2.38 8.72
N PHE A 143 0.34 -2.25 7.87
CA PHE A 143 -0.84 -3.11 7.89
C PHE A 143 -0.64 -4.45 7.17
#